data_AF-A0A7X7CDC1-F1
#
_entry.id   AF-A0A7X7CDC1-F1
#
_cell.length_a   1.000
_cell.length_b   1.000
_cell.length_c   1.000
_cell.angle_alpha   90.00
_cell.angle_beta   90.00
_cell.angle_gamma   90.00
#
_symmetry.space_group_name_H-M   'P 1'
#
loop_
_entity.id
_entity.type
_entity.pdbx_description
1 polymer ?
#
loop_
_entity_poly.entity_id
_entity_poly.type
_entity_poly.pdbx_seq_one_letter_code
_entity_poly.pdbx_strand_id
1 'polypeptide(L)'
;MSALPITLSPAAPRPPLRHLRVVADSEVAQAGAEQRTGELALAATQRWSERSFVAARATTERIHVTQAPLILTARGRLAVRMLVGLVAAVVAIAAGAALGLALRSEPVAGGTVVVGAGDTLWSIAAAVPGADVRGTVAEIVSLNGLANATIQPGQVLVVPAER
;
A
#
# COMPACT_ATOMS: atom_id res chain seq x y z
N MET A 1 21.03 -14.56 -79.67
CA MET A 1 20.90 -16.02 -79.52
C MET A 1 21.03 -16.28 -78.02
N SER A 2 20.06 -16.82 -77.28
CA SER A 2 18.86 -17.59 -77.66
C SER A 2 17.55 -17.03 -77.07
N ALA A 3 16.41 -17.65 -77.39
CA ALA A 3 15.06 -17.17 -77.18
C ALA A 3 14.35 -17.69 -75.91
N LEU A 4 13.16 -17.14 -75.66
CA LEU A 4 12.18 -17.49 -74.61
C LEU A 4 11.54 -18.89 -74.86
N PRO A 5 10.75 -19.45 -73.91
CA PRO A 5 9.31 -19.12 -73.92
C PRO A 5 8.64 -18.92 -72.53
N ILE A 6 7.45 -18.33 -72.58
CA ILE A 6 6.50 -18.05 -71.49
C ILE A 6 5.22 -18.87 -71.76
N THR A 7 4.46 -19.31 -70.73
CA THR A 7 2.97 -19.51 -70.66
C THR A 7 2.62 -20.46 -69.48
N LEU A 8 1.48 -20.47 -68.78
CA LEU A 8 0.28 -19.62 -68.55
C LEU A 8 -0.34 -20.10 -67.19
N SER A 9 -0.85 -19.25 -66.28
CA SER A 9 -2.28 -18.87 -66.06
C SER A 9 -3.27 -20.06 -65.90
N PRO A 10 -4.23 -20.09 -64.93
CA PRO A 10 -5.13 -18.99 -64.49
C PRO A 10 -5.17 -18.79 -62.94
N ALA A 11 -6.09 -18.09 -62.24
CA ALA A 11 -7.39 -17.45 -62.57
C ALA A 11 -7.71 -16.21 -61.68
N ALA A 12 -9.00 -15.82 -61.57
CA ALA A 12 -9.57 -14.77 -60.69
C ALA A 12 -11.00 -15.24 -60.20
N PRO A 13 -11.93 -14.45 -59.58
CA PRO A 13 -11.90 -13.05 -59.07
C PRO A 13 -12.68 -12.70 -57.73
N ARG A 14 -12.39 -11.52 -57.12
CA ARG A 14 -13.35 -10.55 -56.43
C ARG A 14 -14.13 -10.93 -55.12
N PRO A 15 -14.76 -9.98 -54.37
CA PRO A 15 -14.40 -8.58 -54.01
C PRO A 15 -14.62 -8.26 -52.47
N PRO A 16 -15.19 -7.12 -51.93
CA PRO A 16 -14.61 -6.43 -50.75
C PRO A 16 -15.60 -6.26 -49.54
N LEU A 17 -15.51 -5.12 -48.81
CA LEU A 17 -16.38 -4.58 -47.71
C LEU A 17 -15.85 -4.84 -46.27
N ARG A 18 -16.13 -4.03 -45.23
CA ARG A 18 -17.01 -2.84 -45.11
C ARG A 18 -16.53 -1.83 -44.03
N HIS A 19 -16.68 -0.55 -44.35
CA HIS A 19 -16.59 0.66 -43.52
C HIS A 19 -16.82 0.53 -42.00
N LEU A 20 -15.86 1.05 -41.21
CA LEU A 20 -16.13 1.55 -39.86
C LEU A 20 -16.62 3.00 -39.98
N ARG A 21 -17.94 3.21 -39.94
CA ARG A 21 -18.56 4.54 -39.96
C ARG A 21 -19.02 4.89 -38.56
N VAL A 22 -18.21 5.66 -37.83
CA VAL A 22 -18.67 6.34 -36.61
C VAL A 22 -19.63 7.44 -37.06
N VAL A 23 -20.94 7.19 -36.93
CA VAL A 23 -21.97 8.22 -37.04
C VAL A 23 -22.19 8.74 -35.63
N ALA A 24 -21.68 9.92 -35.35
CA ALA A 24 -22.20 10.73 -34.26
C ALA A 24 -23.49 11.38 -34.78
N ASP A 25 -24.62 11.06 -34.15
CA ASP A 25 -25.87 11.80 -34.31
C ASP A 25 -26.21 12.41 -32.95
N SER A 26 -25.77 13.66 -32.79
CA SER A 26 -26.28 14.60 -31.81
C SER A 26 -27.13 15.63 -32.56
N GLU A 27 -28.20 16.13 -31.94
CA GLU A 27 -29.14 17.17 -32.45
C GLU A 27 -30.48 16.72 -33.07
N VAL A 28 -31.35 16.00 -32.33
CA VAL A 28 -32.82 16.21 -32.44
C VAL A 28 -33.52 16.00 -31.08
N ALA A 29 -33.56 17.01 -30.20
CA ALA A 29 -34.50 17.06 -29.05
C ALA A 29 -34.66 18.44 -28.36
N GLN A 30 -34.35 19.56 -29.03
CA GLN A 30 -34.61 20.91 -28.50
C GLN A 30 -35.47 21.72 -29.48
N ALA A 31 -36.76 21.41 -29.52
CA ALA A 31 -37.80 22.22 -30.12
C ALA A 31 -39.14 21.93 -29.42
N GLY A 32 -39.90 22.97 -29.07
CA GLY A 32 -41.24 22.81 -28.48
C GLY A 32 -41.35 23.00 -26.97
N ALA A 33 -40.68 24.01 -26.41
CA ALA A 33 -41.29 24.71 -25.28
C ALA A 33 -42.54 25.47 -25.76
N GLU A 34 -43.47 25.74 -24.84
CA GLU A 34 -44.68 26.55 -25.04
C GLU A 34 -45.70 26.02 -26.07
N GLN A 35 -46.82 25.48 -25.58
CA GLN A 35 -48.06 26.27 -25.55
C GLN A 35 -49.15 25.62 -24.69
N ARG A 36 -49.76 26.49 -23.87
CA ARG A 36 -51.04 26.38 -23.17
C ARG A 36 -51.94 25.20 -23.59
N THR A 37 -52.31 24.34 -22.64
CA THR A 37 -53.67 24.32 -22.04
C THR A 37 -53.69 23.31 -20.90
N GLY A 38 -53.37 23.77 -19.70
CA GLY A 38 -53.45 22.95 -18.49
C GLY A 38 -54.89 22.82 -18.01
N GLU A 39 -55.68 21.96 -18.65
CA GLU A 39 -57.05 21.64 -18.18
C GLU A 39 -57.52 20.21 -18.52
N LEU A 40 -56.99 19.59 -19.59
CA LEU A 40 -57.33 18.20 -19.98
C LEU A 40 -56.48 17.13 -19.25
N ALA A 41 -55.54 17.54 -18.40
CA ALA A 41 -54.53 16.66 -17.81
C ALA A 41 -55.03 15.78 -16.64
N LEU A 42 -56.18 16.08 -16.03
CA LEU A 42 -56.66 15.37 -14.84
C LEU A 42 -57.58 14.17 -15.12
N ALA A 43 -58.03 13.96 -16.37
CA ALA A 43 -58.90 12.84 -16.75
C ALA A 43 -58.18 11.71 -17.52
N ALA A 44 -57.05 12.00 -18.17
CA ALA A 44 -56.32 11.03 -19.00
C ALA A 44 -55.39 10.09 -18.18
N THR A 45 -55.09 10.43 -16.94
CA THR A 45 -54.03 9.82 -16.12
C THR A 45 -54.37 8.46 -15.51
N GLN A 46 -55.65 8.06 -15.43
CA GLN A 46 -56.04 6.79 -14.79
C GLN A 46 -56.20 5.60 -15.74
N ARG A 47 -56.36 5.80 -17.06
CA ARG A 47 -56.67 4.69 -18.00
C ARG A 47 -55.47 4.17 -18.81
N TRP A 48 -54.29 4.75 -18.61
CA TRP A 48 -53.06 4.43 -19.35
C TRP A 48 -52.03 3.63 -18.54
N SER A 49 -52.37 3.22 -17.32
CA SER A 49 -51.50 2.52 -16.38
C SER A 49 -51.42 1.00 -16.57
N GLU A 50 -52.48 0.35 -17.09
CA GLU A 50 -52.60 -1.12 -17.06
C GLU A 50 -51.95 -1.87 -18.23
N ARG A 51 -51.63 -1.21 -19.36
CA ARG A 51 -51.10 -1.90 -20.57
C ARG A 51 -49.61 -1.70 -20.85
N SER A 52 -48.95 -0.76 -20.16
CA SER A 52 -47.57 -0.37 -20.46
C SER A 52 -46.51 -1.21 -19.71
N PHE A 53 -46.90 -1.97 -18.68
CA PHE A 53 -45.96 -2.58 -17.73
C PHE A 53 -45.48 -4.02 -18.04
N VAL A 54 -45.88 -4.61 -19.18
CA VAL A 54 -45.47 -6.00 -19.54
C VAL A 54 -44.28 -6.03 -20.51
N ALA A 55 -44.01 -4.95 -21.25
CA ALA A 55 -42.93 -4.91 -22.26
C ALA A 55 -41.54 -4.51 -21.73
N ALA A 56 -41.42 -4.01 -20.49
CA ALA A 56 -40.17 -3.51 -19.90
C ALA A 56 -39.48 -4.54 -18.97
N ARG A 57 -39.59 -5.85 -19.28
CA ARG A 57 -39.13 -6.96 -18.43
C ARG A 57 -38.11 -7.90 -19.10
N ALA A 58 -37.43 -7.47 -20.17
CA ALA A 58 -36.58 -8.38 -20.97
C ALA A 58 -35.28 -7.78 -21.57
N THR A 59 -34.70 -6.73 -21.00
CA THR A 59 -33.37 -6.22 -21.42
C THR A 59 -32.54 -5.62 -20.30
N THR A 60 -32.50 -6.28 -19.14
CA THR A 60 -31.28 -6.21 -18.30
C THR A 60 -30.20 -7.01 -19.03
N GLU A 61 -29.55 -6.37 -19.99
CA GLU A 61 -28.32 -6.89 -20.58
C GLU A 61 -27.26 -6.89 -19.48
N ARG A 62 -27.16 -8.04 -18.81
CA ARG A 62 -26.12 -8.28 -17.81
C ARG A 62 -24.79 -8.14 -18.53
N ILE A 63 -24.08 -7.06 -18.21
CA ILE A 63 -22.66 -6.91 -18.52
C ILE A 63 -21.95 -8.08 -17.82
N HIS A 64 -21.82 -9.20 -18.53
CA HIS A 64 -20.87 -10.23 -18.19
C HIS A 64 -19.50 -9.60 -18.40
N VAL A 65 -18.97 -9.01 -17.33
CA VAL A 65 -17.53 -8.84 -17.20
C VAL A 65 -16.97 -10.25 -17.20
N THR A 66 -16.56 -10.72 -18.37
CA THR A 66 -15.87 -12.00 -18.52
C THR A 66 -14.57 -11.86 -17.76
N GLN A 67 -14.61 -12.28 -16.49
CA GLN A 67 -13.47 -12.44 -15.62
C GLN A 67 -12.55 -13.44 -16.32
N ALA A 68 -11.62 -12.95 -17.12
CA ALA A 68 -10.66 -13.78 -17.83
C ALA A 68 -9.93 -14.60 -16.75
N PRO A 69 -10.11 -15.94 -16.72
CA PRO A 69 -9.57 -16.73 -15.63
C PRO A 69 -8.05 -16.56 -15.67
N LEU A 70 -7.48 -15.97 -14.63
CA LEU A 70 -6.04 -15.79 -14.51
C LEU A 70 -5.40 -17.17 -14.36
N ILE A 71 -5.04 -17.77 -15.50
CA ILE A 71 -4.32 -19.04 -15.56
C ILE A 71 -2.89 -18.78 -15.08
N LEU A 72 -2.71 -18.73 -13.76
CA LEU A 72 -1.39 -18.88 -13.17
C LEU A 72 -0.88 -20.26 -13.58
N THR A 73 -0.02 -20.26 -14.60
CA THR A 73 0.82 -21.42 -14.94
C THR A 73 1.44 -21.95 -13.64
N ALA A 74 1.65 -23.26 -13.53
CA ALA A 74 2.11 -23.88 -12.28
C ALA A 74 3.36 -23.19 -11.68
N ARG A 75 4.20 -22.61 -12.56
CA ARG A 75 5.38 -21.79 -12.22
C ARG A 75 5.03 -20.47 -11.53
N GLY A 76 3.98 -19.75 -11.95
CA GLY A 76 3.52 -18.52 -11.30
C GLY A 76 3.04 -18.76 -9.86
N ARG A 77 2.41 -19.91 -9.60
CA ARG A 77 1.99 -20.29 -8.23
C ARG A 77 3.19 -20.56 -7.32
N LEU A 78 4.27 -21.13 -7.85
CA LEU A 78 5.53 -21.28 -7.13
C LEU A 78 6.20 -19.92 -6.89
N ALA A 79 6.25 -19.03 -7.88
CA ALA A 79 6.81 -17.68 -7.73
C ALA A 79 6.10 -16.88 -6.62
N VAL A 80 4.76 -16.89 -6.57
CA VAL A 80 3.99 -16.23 -5.49
C VAL A 80 4.30 -16.85 -4.12
N ARG A 81 4.40 -18.18 -4.01
CA ARG A 81 4.77 -18.85 -2.75
C ARG A 81 6.20 -18.49 -2.29
N MET A 82 7.15 -18.41 -3.22
CA MET A 82 8.53 -18.01 -2.93
C MET A 82 8.59 -16.55 -2.47
N LEU A 83 7.83 -15.64 -3.10
CA LEU A 83 7.75 -14.24 -2.70
C LEU A 83 7.13 -14.08 -1.31
N VAL A 84 6.00 -14.75 -1.04
CA VAL A 84 5.36 -14.74 0.30
C VAL A 84 6.29 -15.34 1.36
N GLY A 85 6.98 -16.45 1.04
CA GLY A 85 7.97 -17.06 1.93
C GLY A 85 9.16 -16.14 2.21
N LEU A 86 9.67 -15.42 1.21
CA LEU A 86 10.74 -14.44 1.36
C LEU A 86 10.31 -13.28 2.27
N VAL A 87 9.12 -12.71 2.04
CA VAL A 87 8.57 -11.64 2.89
C VAL A 87 8.37 -12.12 4.32
N ALA A 88 7.82 -13.31 4.52
CA ALA A 88 7.66 -13.92 5.84
C ALA A 88 9.01 -14.15 6.55
N ALA A 89 10.04 -14.61 5.82
CA ALA A 89 11.38 -14.78 6.35
C ALA A 89 12.02 -13.45 6.77
N VAL A 90 11.90 -12.39 5.95
CA VAL A 90 12.38 -11.04 6.30
C VAL A 90 11.68 -10.51 7.55
N VAL A 91 10.36 -10.67 7.66
CA VAL A 91 9.59 -10.27 8.85
C VAL A 91 10.02 -11.08 10.09
N ALA A 92 10.22 -12.40 9.95
CA ALA A 92 10.67 -13.25 11.06
C ALA A 92 12.09 -12.89 11.53
N ILE A 93 13.01 -12.57 10.61
CA ILE A 93 14.37 -12.10 10.94
C ILE A 93 14.31 -10.74 11.66
N ALA A 94 13.52 -9.79 11.15
CA ALA A 94 13.37 -8.48 11.77
C ALA A 94 12.75 -8.57 13.18
N ALA A 95 11.71 -9.39 13.34
CA ALA A 95 11.10 -9.67 14.64
C ALA A 95 12.09 -10.35 15.60
N GLY A 96 12.85 -11.35 15.13
CA GLY A 96 13.88 -12.03 15.92
C GLY A 96 15.00 -11.10 16.36
N ALA A 97 15.44 -10.19 15.49
CA ALA A 97 16.44 -9.17 15.83
C ALA A 97 15.92 -8.15 16.85
N ALA A 98 14.69 -7.65 16.69
CA ALA A 98 14.06 -6.73 17.63
C ALA A 98 13.84 -7.38 19.00
N LEU A 99 13.36 -8.63 19.04
CA LEU A 99 13.16 -9.38 20.28
C LEU A 99 14.50 -9.73 20.95
N GLY A 100 15.51 -10.09 20.16
CA GLY A 100 16.87 -10.36 20.64
C GLY A 100 17.57 -9.12 21.21
N LEU A 101 17.24 -7.92 20.73
CA LEU A 101 17.68 -6.66 21.32
C LEU A 101 16.91 -6.35 22.61
N ALA A 102 15.57 -6.47 22.60
CA ALA A 102 14.73 -6.23 23.78
C ALA A 102 15.08 -7.16 24.96
N LEU A 103 15.44 -8.41 24.70
CA LEU A 103 15.91 -9.37 25.70
C LEU A 103 17.35 -9.10 26.20
N ARG A 104 18.12 -8.23 25.52
CA ARG A 104 19.45 -7.78 25.93
C ARG A 104 19.43 -6.40 26.58
N SER A 105 18.35 -5.65 26.40
CA SER A 105 18.06 -4.42 27.15
C SER A 105 17.65 -4.77 28.56
N GLU A 106 18.62 -5.16 29.40
CA GLU A 106 18.49 -5.06 30.85
C GLU A 106 17.98 -3.64 31.18
N PRO A 107 16.84 -3.49 31.87
CA PRO A 107 16.42 -2.18 32.33
C PRO A 107 17.47 -1.70 33.33
N VAL A 108 18.16 -0.60 33.00
CA VAL A 108 19.21 -0.07 33.88
C VAL A 108 18.55 0.34 35.19
N ALA A 109 18.75 -0.49 36.22
CA ALA A 109 18.25 -0.26 37.58
C ALA A 109 19.08 0.87 38.21
N GLY A 110 18.76 2.10 37.82
CA GLY A 110 19.60 3.26 38.09
C GLY A 110 18.85 4.58 38.05
N GLY A 111 19.32 5.52 38.87
CA GLY A 111 18.90 6.91 38.83
C GLY A 111 19.50 7.63 37.62
N THR A 112 19.07 8.87 37.37
CA THR A 112 19.66 9.74 36.35
C THR A 112 20.03 11.08 36.97
N VAL A 113 21.27 11.51 36.75
CA VAL A 113 21.85 12.75 37.29
C VAL A 113 22.33 13.61 36.13
N VAL A 114 22.07 14.92 36.21
CA VAL A 114 22.65 15.91 35.27
C VAL A 114 23.93 16.45 35.90
N VAL A 115 25.04 16.37 35.18
CA VAL A 115 26.36 16.83 35.64
C VAL A 115 26.37 18.35 35.77
N GLY A 116 26.69 18.86 36.97
CA GLY A 116 26.87 20.28 37.24
C GLY A 116 28.25 20.80 36.83
N ALA A 117 28.43 22.13 36.91
CA ALA A 117 29.74 22.74 36.75
C ALA A 117 30.61 22.48 37.99
N GLY A 118 31.75 21.83 37.81
CA GLY A 118 32.65 21.43 38.90
C GLY A 118 32.41 20.02 39.44
N ASP A 119 31.36 19.33 38.98
CA ASP A 119 31.17 17.92 39.29
C ASP A 119 32.23 17.05 38.62
N THR A 120 32.59 15.97 39.31
CA THR A 120 33.49 14.94 38.81
C THR A 120 32.79 13.59 38.89
N LEU A 121 33.21 12.64 38.07
CA LEU A 121 32.62 11.29 38.12
C LEU A 121 32.84 10.64 39.50
N TRP A 122 33.92 11.02 40.20
CA TRP A 122 34.21 10.61 41.56
C TRP A 122 33.26 11.22 42.59
N SER A 123 32.94 12.51 42.51
CA SER A 123 31.99 13.15 43.44
C SER A 123 30.56 12.62 43.25
N ILE A 124 30.15 12.36 42.00
CA ILE A 124 28.87 11.73 41.68
C ILE A 124 28.83 10.28 42.23
N ALA A 125 29.88 9.49 42.00
CA ALA A 125 29.98 8.13 42.54
C ALA A 125 30.00 8.08 44.07
N ALA A 126 30.68 9.04 44.72
CA ALA A 126 30.73 9.14 46.18
C ALA A 126 29.42 9.59 46.83
N ALA A 127 28.48 10.14 46.05
CA ALA A 127 27.13 10.46 46.50
C ALA A 127 26.19 9.23 46.52
N VAL A 128 26.59 8.11 45.91
CA VAL A 128 25.82 6.85 45.96
C VAL A 128 26.12 6.12 47.28
N PRO A 129 25.15 5.94 48.18
CA PRO A 129 25.37 5.29 49.46
C PRO A 129 25.65 3.79 49.32
N GLY A 130 26.39 3.22 50.28
CA GLY A 130 26.57 1.78 50.43
C GLY A 130 27.54 1.09 49.45
N ALA A 131 28.07 1.79 48.44
CA ALA A 131 28.95 1.22 47.43
C ALA A 131 30.42 1.70 47.55
N ASP A 132 31.38 0.89 47.09
CA ASP A 132 32.75 1.37 46.88
C ASP A 132 32.77 2.40 45.75
N VAL A 133 33.33 3.58 46.02
CA VAL A 133 33.37 4.70 45.06
C VAL A 133 34.09 4.30 43.78
N ARG A 134 35.19 3.53 43.88
CA ARG A 134 35.97 3.12 42.70
C ARG A 134 35.21 2.12 41.83
N GLY A 135 34.54 1.13 42.44
CA GLY A 135 33.61 0.23 41.75
C GLY A 135 32.46 1.00 41.07
N THR A 136 31.85 1.94 41.81
CA THR A 136 30.75 2.78 41.32
C THR A 136 31.17 3.65 40.13
N VAL A 137 32.37 4.24 40.14
CA VAL A 137 32.91 4.96 38.97
C VAL A 137 33.02 4.04 37.75
N ALA A 138 33.56 2.83 37.89
CA ALA A 138 33.66 1.87 36.79
C ALA A 138 32.29 1.41 36.27
N GLU A 139 31.32 1.26 37.18
CA GLU A 139 29.93 0.93 36.86
C GLU A 139 29.25 2.06 36.08
N ILE A 140 29.37 3.33 36.51
CA ILE A 140 28.83 4.49 35.77
C ILE A 140 29.49 4.63 34.39
N VAL A 141 30.81 4.42 34.27
CA VAL A 141 31.51 4.39 32.97
C VAL A 141 30.89 3.34 32.04
N SER A 142 30.66 2.13 32.53
CA SER A 142 30.06 1.03 31.76
C SER A 142 28.62 1.32 31.35
N LEU A 143 27.77 1.76 32.29
CA LEU A 143 26.35 2.05 32.06
C LEU A 143 26.12 3.17 31.04
N ASN A 144 27.02 4.14 30.95
CA ASN A 144 26.92 5.28 30.04
C ASN A 144 27.79 5.15 28.78
N GLY A 145 28.49 4.02 28.60
CA GLY A 145 29.38 3.80 27.45
C GLY A 145 30.53 4.82 27.35
N LEU A 146 31.01 5.35 28.49
CA LEU A 146 32.07 6.35 28.50
C LEU A 146 33.42 5.70 28.14
N ALA A 147 34.23 6.39 27.34
CA ALA A 147 35.58 5.91 27.01
C ALA A 147 36.56 5.99 28.21
N ASN A 148 36.28 6.87 29.17
CA ASN A 148 37.06 7.10 30.38
C ASN A 148 36.20 7.86 31.43
N ALA A 149 36.80 8.24 32.55
CA ALA A 149 36.11 8.98 33.63
C ALA A 149 35.88 10.49 33.34
N THR A 150 36.05 10.97 32.11
CA THR A 150 35.80 12.37 31.73
C THR A 150 34.31 12.61 31.46
N ILE A 151 33.76 13.66 32.07
CA ILE A 151 32.36 14.08 31.95
C ILE A 151 32.30 15.57 31.67
N GLN A 152 31.20 16.05 31.07
CA GLN A 152 30.99 17.48 30.79
C GLN A 152 29.76 18.03 31.53
N PRO A 153 29.77 19.31 31.99
CA PRO A 153 28.58 19.94 32.54
C PRO A 153 27.40 19.92 31.55
N GLY A 154 26.20 19.65 32.07
CA GLY A 154 24.98 19.44 31.26
C GLY A 154 24.83 18.02 30.69
N GLN A 155 25.84 17.16 30.81
CA GLN A 155 25.73 15.75 30.43
C GLN A 155 24.75 15.03 31.36
N VAL A 156 23.93 14.15 30.79
CA VAL A 156 23.05 13.25 31.53
C VAL A 156 23.79 11.94 31.76
N LEU A 157 23.86 11.49 33.02
CA LEU A 157 24.48 10.23 33.43
C LEU A 157 23.47 9.35 34.14
N VAL A 158 23.42 8.08 33.75
CA VAL A 158 22.73 7.02 34.49
C VAL A 158 23.65 6.52 35.60
N VAL A 159 23.18 6.52 36.84
CA VAL A 159 23.93 6.07 38.02
C VAL A 159 23.29 4.79 38.57
N PRO A 160 24.06 3.80 39.05
CA PRO A 160 23.49 2.58 39.60
C PRO A 160 22.57 2.89 40.80
N ALA A 161 21.50 2.12 40.96
CA ALA A 161 20.68 2.19 42.16
C ALA A 161 21.45 1.72 43.39
N GLU A 162 21.00 2.20 44.55
CA GLU A 162 21.45 1.75 45.87
C GLU A 162 21.30 0.22 45.98
N ARG A 163 22.30 -0.46 46.55
CA ARG A 163 22.35 -1.93 46.68
C ARG A 163 21.79 -2.42 48.01
#